data_AF-A0A9D5UYK9-F1
#
_entry.id   AF-A0A9D5UYK9-F1
#
_cell.length_a   1.000
_cell.length_b   1.000
_cell.length_c   1.000
_cell.angle_alpha   90.00
_cell.angle_beta   90.00
_cell.angle_gamma   90.00
#
_symmetry.space_group_name_H-M   'P 1'
#
loop_
_entity.id
_entity.type
_entity.pdbx_description
1 polymer ?
#
loop_
_entity_poly.entity_id
_entity_poly.type
_entity_poly.pdbx_seq_one_letter_code
_entity_poly.pdbx_strand_id
1 'polypeptide(L)'
;MQQVCREIIHNFDTLTYQQLCEYVVRPDLLQILGKNAFEKYGIDGDRVPKSFLSGIESPICMELLTLIKAIPMIHLFKNGINVQIYGRNWDRFTELKPALKGPANNGFELNRLMNKSRICINNSAGTSLHMRALEILGSGGFLMTRRIQKEHDTASILDFFTEGEDFVFFDNEVDLLEKTRYFLTHESIRQTIAEQGYRKACLTFGYDALARNILDVVSRGVMNPSSDRQGVDT
;
A
#
# COMPACT_ATOMS: atom_id res chain seq x y z
N MET A 1 -19.68 -7.22 -20.09
CA MET A 1 -18.78 -6.80 -19.00
C MET A 1 -19.37 -5.54 -18.40
N GLN A 2 -20.17 -5.74 -17.35
CA GLN A 2 -21.29 -4.88 -16.95
C GLN A 2 -20.82 -3.72 -16.06
N GLN A 3 -21.57 -2.61 -16.09
CA GLN A 3 -21.37 -1.33 -15.36
C GLN A 3 -20.67 -1.47 -13.99
N VAL A 4 -21.05 -2.48 -13.21
CA VAL A 4 -20.58 -2.77 -11.85
C VAL A 4 -19.07 -3.08 -11.75
N CYS A 5 -18.47 -3.80 -12.73
CA CYS A 5 -17.01 -4.02 -12.71
C CYS A 5 -16.27 -2.69 -12.85
N ARG A 6 -16.81 -1.79 -13.68
CA ARG A 6 -16.25 -0.46 -13.90
C ARG A 6 -16.45 0.40 -12.66
N GLU A 7 -17.58 0.31 -11.97
CA GLU A 7 -17.82 1.05 -10.73
C GLU A 7 -16.89 0.61 -9.59
N ILE A 8 -16.63 -0.69 -9.40
CA ILE A 8 -15.69 -1.13 -8.36
C ILE A 8 -14.26 -0.72 -8.69
N ILE A 9 -13.84 -0.87 -9.96
CA ILE A 9 -12.49 -0.46 -10.40
C ILE A 9 -12.34 1.07 -10.33
N HIS A 10 -13.38 1.83 -10.67
CA HIS A 10 -13.35 3.28 -10.72
C HIS A 10 -13.54 3.94 -9.35
N ASN A 11 -14.36 3.36 -8.48
CA ASN A 11 -14.59 3.86 -7.13
C ASN A 11 -13.71 3.15 -6.10
N PHE A 12 -12.80 2.26 -6.52
CA PHE A 12 -11.95 1.44 -5.64
C PHE A 12 -11.26 2.29 -4.56
N ASP A 13 -10.83 3.49 -4.93
CA ASP A 13 -10.13 4.46 -4.08
C ASP A 13 -11.00 5.12 -3.01
N THR A 14 -12.31 4.97 -3.14
CA THR A 14 -13.32 5.50 -2.21
C THR A 14 -14.01 4.43 -1.38
N LEU A 15 -13.70 3.14 -1.61
CA LEU A 15 -14.34 2.04 -0.90
C LEU A 15 -13.69 1.77 0.46
N THR A 16 -14.48 1.85 1.53
CA THR A 16 -14.07 1.45 2.87
C THR A 16 -13.84 -0.07 2.95
N TYR A 17 -13.07 -0.56 3.93
CA TYR A 17 -13.00 -2.01 4.21
C TYR A 17 -14.40 -2.61 4.45
N GLN A 18 -15.27 -1.88 5.15
CA GLN A 18 -16.64 -2.28 5.42
C GLN A 18 -17.51 -2.29 4.15
N GLN A 19 -17.34 -1.31 3.25
CA GLN A 19 -18.01 -1.27 1.94
C GLN A 19 -17.51 -2.38 1.03
N LEU A 20 -16.20 -2.68 1.02
CA LEU A 20 -15.64 -3.84 0.34
C LEU A 20 -16.26 -5.14 0.88
N CYS A 21 -16.44 -5.26 2.20
CA CYS A 21 -17.17 -6.37 2.81
C CYS A 21 -18.66 -6.41 2.38
N GLU A 22 -19.34 -5.26 2.24
CA GLU A 22 -20.71 -5.18 1.73
C GLU A 22 -20.83 -5.61 0.26
N TYR A 23 -19.88 -5.22 -0.59
CA TYR A 23 -19.80 -5.66 -1.98
C TYR A 23 -19.55 -7.16 -2.09
N VAL A 24 -18.67 -7.70 -1.25
CA VAL A 24 -18.36 -9.13 -1.20
C VAL A 24 -19.57 -9.97 -0.77
N VAL A 25 -20.57 -9.40 -0.10
CA VAL A 25 -21.84 -10.06 0.26
C VAL A 25 -22.90 -9.97 -0.85
N ARG A 26 -22.62 -9.30 -1.97
CA ARG A 26 -23.56 -9.09 -3.09
C ARG A 26 -23.44 -10.19 -4.17
N PRO A 27 -24.51 -10.98 -4.44
CA PRO A 27 -24.48 -12.12 -5.38
C PRO A 27 -24.13 -11.79 -6.84
N ASP A 28 -24.43 -10.57 -7.29
CA ASP A 28 -24.10 -10.02 -8.62
C ASP A 28 -22.59 -9.79 -8.80
N LEU A 29 -21.90 -9.46 -7.71
CA LEU A 29 -20.47 -9.19 -7.69
C LEU A 29 -19.62 -10.46 -7.77
N LEU A 30 -20.11 -11.52 -7.13
CA LEU A 30 -19.57 -12.87 -7.21
C LEU A 30 -19.48 -13.36 -8.65
N GLN A 31 -20.51 -13.11 -9.44
CA GLN A 31 -20.52 -13.54 -10.84
C GLN A 31 -19.46 -12.83 -11.70
N ILE A 32 -19.11 -11.60 -11.31
CA ILE A 32 -18.23 -10.68 -12.04
C ILE A 32 -16.76 -10.84 -11.67
N LEU A 33 -16.44 -10.73 -10.38
CA LEU A 33 -15.07 -10.91 -9.88
C LEU A 33 -14.71 -12.39 -9.81
N GLY A 34 -15.73 -13.23 -9.64
CA GLY A 34 -15.57 -14.66 -9.55
C GLY A 34 -15.05 -15.29 -10.82
N LYS A 35 -15.27 -14.81 -12.06
CA LYS A 35 -14.79 -15.59 -13.22
C LYS A 35 -13.28 -15.94 -13.17
N ASN A 36 -12.41 -14.98 -12.87
CA ASN A 36 -10.96 -15.25 -12.72
C ASN A 36 -10.62 -15.98 -11.41
N ALA A 37 -11.34 -15.70 -10.32
CA ALA A 37 -11.08 -16.31 -9.02
C ALA A 37 -11.68 -17.74 -8.93
N PHE A 38 -12.91 -17.96 -9.37
CA PHE A 38 -13.57 -19.25 -9.58
C PHE A 38 -12.78 -20.18 -10.49
N GLU A 39 -12.29 -19.70 -11.64
CA GLU A 39 -11.39 -20.51 -12.48
C GLU A 39 -10.10 -20.88 -11.72
N LYS A 40 -9.51 -19.94 -10.97
CA LYS A 40 -8.29 -20.16 -10.17
C LYS A 40 -8.50 -21.10 -8.97
N TYR A 41 -9.66 -21.03 -8.31
CA TYR A 41 -9.97 -21.77 -7.08
C TYR A 41 -10.90 -22.97 -7.32
N GLY A 42 -11.25 -23.27 -8.58
CA GLY A 42 -12.10 -24.40 -8.95
C GLY A 42 -13.53 -24.30 -8.42
N ILE A 43 -14.09 -23.10 -8.35
CA ILE A 43 -15.43 -22.86 -7.79
C ILE A 43 -16.46 -22.83 -8.91
N ASP A 44 -17.55 -23.56 -8.72
CA ASP A 44 -18.72 -23.47 -9.59
C ASP A 44 -19.46 -22.16 -9.32
N GLY A 45 -19.67 -21.34 -10.35
CA GLY A 45 -20.33 -20.04 -10.24
C GLY A 45 -21.76 -20.12 -9.71
N ASP A 46 -22.41 -21.27 -9.84
CA ASP A 46 -23.76 -21.53 -9.30
C ASP A 46 -23.73 -21.95 -7.81
N ARG A 47 -22.56 -22.24 -7.25
CA ARG A 47 -22.36 -22.68 -5.86
C ARG A 47 -21.12 -22.04 -5.24
N VAL A 48 -21.26 -20.79 -4.80
CA VAL A 48 -20.17 -20.07 -4.13
C VAL A 48 -20.17 -20.35 -2.62
N PRO A 49 -19.10 -20.95 -2.06
CA PRO A 49 -19.00 -21.18 -0.62
C PRO A 49 -18.98 -19.86 0.17
N LYS A 50 -19.60 -19.82 1.36
CA LYS A 50 -19.51 -18.64 2.24
C LYS A 50 -18.06 -18.24 2.54
N SER A 51 -17.16 -19.21 2.69
CA SER A 51 -15.72 -18.99 2.88
C SER A 51 -15.02 -18.26 1.73
N PHE A 52 -15.61 -18.28 0.52
CA PHE A 52 -15.11 -17.51 -0.62
C PHE A 52 -15.31 -16.00 -0.46
N LEU A 53 -16.29 -15.61 0.36
CA LEU A 53 -16.72 -14.23 0.58
C LEU A 53 -16.39 -13.73 1.98
N SER A 54 -16.44 -14.59 2.99
CA SER A 54 -16.38 -14.14 4.37
C SER A 54 -14.95 -13.90 4.84
N GLY A 55 -14.62 -12.65 5.16
CA GLY A 55 -13.39 -12.27 5.86
C GLY A 55 -12.28 -11.71 4.95
N ILE A 56 -11.29 -11.09 5.59
CA ILE A 56 -10.13 -10.47 4.92
C ILE A 56 -9.25 -11.49 4.19
N GLU A 57 -9.23 -12.73 4.67
CA GLU A 57 -8.48 -13.84 4.07
C GLU A 57 -9.28 -14.56 2.97
N SER A 58 -10.50 -14.10 2.68
CA SER A 58 -11.31 -14.73 1.65
C SER A 58 -10.64 -14.60 0.27
N PRO A 59 -10.76 -15.62 -0.59
CA PRO A 59 -10.20 -15.61 -1.94
C PRO A 59 -10.55 -14.36 -2.77
N ILE A 60 -11.76 -13.83 -2.62
CA ILE A 60 -12.21 -12.64 -3.34
C ILE A 60 -11.54 -11.36 -2.82
N CYS A 61 -11.38 -11.22 -1.49
CA CYS A 61 -10.63 -10.13 -0.88
C CYS A 61 -9.16 -10.15 -1.32
N MET A 62 -8.53 -11.33 -1.33
CA MET A 62 -7.15 -11.48 -1.79
C MET A 62 -6.98 -11.11 -3.27
N GLU A 63 -7.97 -11.42 -4.11
CA GLU A 63 -7.96 -11.02 -5.52
C GLU A 63 -8.10 -9.51 -5.67
N LEU A 64 -9.04 -8.89 -4.95
CA LEU A 64 -9.20 -7.45 -4.90
C LEU A 64 -7.90 -6.77 -4.47
N LEU A 65 -7.30 -7.19 -3.35
CA LEU A 65 -6.01 -6.68 -2.86
C LEU A 65 -4.88 -6.78 -3.90
N THR A 66 -4.91 -7.80 -4.74
CA THR A 66 -3.95 -7.96 -5.83
C THR A 66 -4.23 -6.96 -6.95
N LEU A 67 -5.49 -6.76 -7.32
CA LEU A 67 -5.89 -5.82 -8.36
C LEU A 67 -5.55 -4.37 -8.01
N ILE A 68 -5.73 -3.97 -6.74
CA ILE A 68 -5.31 -2.65 -6.23
C ILE A 68 -3.88 -2.36 -6.60
N LYS A 69 -3.00 -3.35 -6.38
CA LYS A 69 -1.57 -3.23 -6.63
C LYS A 69 -1.25 -3.21 -8.12
N ALA A 70 -1.98 -4.00 -8.91
CA ALA A 70 -1.69 -4.23 -10.32
C ALA A 70 -2.26 -3.17 -11.27
N ILE A 71 -3.49 -2.70 -11.06
CA ILE A 71 -4.18 -1.78 -11.98
C ILE A 71 -3.36 -0.50 -12.21
N PRO A 72 -2.83 0.17 -11.17
CA PRO A 72 -2.04 1.38 -11.40
C PRO A 72 -0.73 1.11 -12.14
N MET A 73 -0.10 -0.05 -11.92
CA MET A 73 1.11 -0.44 -12.64
C MET A 73 0.82 -0.74 -14.11
N ILE A 74 -0.29 -1.43 -14.39
CA ILE A 74 -0.76 -1.69 -15.76
C ILE A 74 -1.04 -0.37 -16.47
N HIS A 75 -1.68 0.59 -15.79
CA HIS A 75 -1.97 1.90 -16.35
C HIS A 75 -0.70 2.66 -16.73
N LEU A 76 0.29 2.71 -15.85
CA LEU A 76 1.59 3.32 -16.14
C LEU A 76 2.29 2.64 -17.33
N PHE A 77 2.36 1.30 -17.31
CA PHE A 77 3.03 0.53 -18.34
C PHE A 77 2.38 0.70 -19.73
N LYS A 78 1.03 0.64 -19.81
CA LYS A 78 0.27 0.87 -21.06
C LYS A 78 0.47 2.28 -21.62
N ASN A 79 0.81 3.26 -20.77
CA ASN A 79 1.07 4.64 -21.14
C ASN A 79 2.56 4.96 -21.38
N GLY A 80 3.39 3.92 -21.58
CA GLY A 80 4.78 4.05 -22.01
C GLY A 80 5.77 4.40 -20.88
N ILE A 81 5.34 4.33 -19.62
CA ILE A 81 6.25 4.50 -18.48
C ILE A 81 7.07 3.22 -18.29
N ASN A 82 8.38 3.36 -18.12
CA ASN A 82 9.27 2.26 -17.79
C ASN A 82 9.08 1.83 -16.33
N VAL A 83 8.17 0.88 -16.11
CA VAL A 83 7.88 0.30 -14.80
C VAL A 83 8.75 -0.95 -14.59
N GLN A 84 9.29 -1.11 -13.38
CA GLN A 84 9.98 -2.32 -12.95
C GLN A 84 9.25 -2.93 -11.74
N ILE A 85 8.91 -4.21 -11.84
CA ILE A 85 8.10 -4.89 -10.83
C ILE A 85 8.90 -6.03 -10.23
N TYR A 86 9.14 -5.91 -8.92
CA TYR A 86 9.81 -6.92 -8.12
C TYR A 86 8.80 -7.65 -7.23
N GLY A 87 8.99 -8.96 -7.07
CA GLY A 87 8.14 -9.81 -6.23
C GLY A 87 7.73 -11.09 -6.93
N ARG A 88 6.86 -11.84 -6.25
CA ARG A 88 6.30 -13.12 -6.72
C ARG A 88 4.87 -12.91 -7.21
N ASN A 89 4.37 -13.85 -8.03
CA ASN A 89 2.98 -13.92 -8.48
C ASN A 89 2.51 -12.77 -9.38
N TRP A 90 3.42 -11.99 -9.96
CA TRP A 90 3.10 -10.90 -10.90
C TRP A 90 2.93 -11.38 -12.35
N ASP A 91 3.45 -12.57 -12.67
CA ASP A 91 3.36 -13.26 -13.96
C ASP A 91 1.92 -13.61 -14.37
N ARG A 92 1.00 -13.59 -13.40
CA ARG A 92 -0.45 -13.70 -13.64
C ARG A 92 -1.05 -12.52 -14.41
N PHE A 93 -0.39 -11.36 -14.40
CA PHE A 93 -0.81 -10.18 -15.17
C PHE A 93 -0.03 -10.17 -16.48
N THR A 94 -0.68 -10.60 -17.57
CA THR A 94 -0.03 -10.75 -18.87
C THR A 94 0.54 -9.44 -19.38
N GLU A 95 -0.12 -8.30 -19.10
CA GLU A 95 0.36 -6.97 -19.50
C GLU A 95 1.64 -6.54 -18.79
N LEU A 96 1.91 -7.08 -17.60
CA LEU A 96 3.07 -6.70 -16.80
C LEU A 96 4.29 -7.60 -17.04
N LYS A 97 4.15 -8.70 -17.79
CA LYS A 97 5.25 -9.64 -18.06
C LYS A 97 6.56 -8.97 -18.49
N PRO A 98 6.58 -7.95 -19.38
CA PRO A 98 7.82 -7.29 -19.76
C PRO A 98 8.46 -6.44 -18.65
N ALA A 99 7.68 -6.02 -17.65
CA ALA A 99 8.12 -5.21 -16.52
C ALA A 99 8.68 -6.04 -15.35
N LEU A 100 8.49 -7.38 -15.36
CA LEU A 100 8.86 -8.24 -14.24
C LEU A 100 10.37 -8.40 -14.11
N LYS A 101 10.86 -8.30 -12.87
CA LYS A 101 12.27 -8.48 -12.50
C LYS A 101 12.51 -9.65 -11.55
N GLY A 102 11.44 -10.37 -11.18
CA GLY A 102 11.50 -11.46 -10.21
C GLY A 102 11.53 -10.96 -8.76
N PRO A 103 11.73 -11.85 -7.78
CA PRO A 103 11.83 -11.46 -6.38
C PRO A 103 13.13 -10.67 -6.12
N ALA A 104 13.06 -9.69 -5.22
CA ALA A 104 14.22 -9.00 -4.65
C ALA A 104 14.35 -9.35 -3.17
N ASN A 105 15.56 -9.49 -2.66
CA ASN A 105 15.78 -9.71 -1.24
C ASN A 105 15.68 -8.41 -0.45
N ASN A 106 15.20 -8.52 0.79
CA ASN A 106 15.12 -7.38 1.72
C ASN A 106 16.52 -6.85 2.08
N GLY A 107 16.56 -5.67 2.69
CA GLY A 107 17.82 -5.04 3.11
C GLY A 107 18.58 -4.42 1.96
N PHE A 108 19.86 -4.80 1.78
CA PHE A 108 20.77 -4.13 0.86
C PHE A 108 20.30 -4.14 -0.60
N GLU A 109 19.78 -5.27 -1.08
CA GLU A 109 19.32 -5.38 -2.46
C GLU A 109 18.12 -4.46 -2.72
N LEU A 110 17.06 -4.57 -1.90
CA LEU A 110 15.88 -3.71 -2.02
C LEU A 110 16.25 -2.22 -1.90
N ASN A 111 17.11 -1.85 -0.95
CA ASN A 111 17.60 -0.47 -0.79
C ASN A 111 18.32 0.03 -2.06
N ARG A 112 19.18 -0.80 -2.66
CA ARG A 112 19.87 -0.46 -3.91
C ARG A 112 18.89 -0.29 -5.07
N LEU A 113 17.83 -1.08 -5.14
CA LEU A 113 16.79 -0.96 -6.16
C LEU A 113 16.00 0.34 -6.01
N MET A 114 15.61 0.69 -4.79
CA MET A 114 14.89 1.95 -4.50
C MET A 114 15.77 3.16 -4.84
N ASN A 115 17.06 3.14 -4.45
CA ASN A 115 18.02 4.19 -4.79
C ASN A 115 18.29 4.35 -6.30
N LYS A 116 18.17 3.28 -7.08
CA LYS A 116 18.30 3.33 -8.55
C LYS A 116 17.02 3.78 -9.26
N SER A 117 15.89 3.78 -8.56
CA SER A 117 14.59 4.12 -9.11
C SER A 117 14.32 5.61 -8.95
N ARG A 118 13.83 6.26 -10.00
CA ARG A 118 13.50 7.70 -9.93
C ARG A 118 12.26 7.97 -9.08
N ILE A 119 11.29 7.05 -9.11
CA ILE A 119 10.04 7.12 -8.36
C ILE A 119 9.79 5.72 -7.78
N CYS A 120 9.53 5.64 -6.48
CA CYS A 120 9.15 4.42 -5.80
C CYS A 120 7.69 4.52 -5.36
N ILE A 121 6.90 3.50 -5.67
CA ILE A 121 5.45 3.52 -5.44
C ILE A 121 5.09 2.69 -4.22
N ASN A 122 4.35 3.30 -3.29
CA ASN A 122 3.60 2.59 -2.25
C ASN A 122 2.12 2.55 -2.62
N ASN A 123 1.61 1.34 -2.83
CA ASN A 123 0.23 1.12 -3.22
C ASN A 123 -0.43 0.06 -2.33
N SER A 124 -0.13 0.14 -1.04
CA SER A 124 -0.72 -0.74 -0.03
C SER A 124 -2.19 -0.42 0.17
N ALA A 125 -2.98 -1.46 0.41
CA ALA A 125 -4.39 -1.31 0.78
C ALA A 125 -4.52 -1.13 2.29
N GLY A 126 -5.45 -0.28 2.71
CA GLY A 126 -5.82 -0.09 4.12
C GLY A 126 -4.83 0.69 5.00
N THR A 127 -3.61 0.97 4.53
CA THR A 127 -2.66 1.84 5.24
C THR A 127 -1.73 2.57 4.26
N SER A 128 -1.57 3.87 4.46
CA SER A 128 -0.61 4.69 3.72
C SER A 128 0.79 4.63 4.34
N LEU A 129 0.93 4.42 5.65
CA LEU A 129 2.21 4.19 6.35
C LEU A 129 2.59 2.70 6.42
N HIS A 130 2.48 1.99 5.30
CA HIS A 130 2.96 0.60 5.23
C HIS A 130 4.49 0.52 5.36
N MET A 131 5.04 -0.65 5.74
CA MET A 131 6.49 -0.88 5.81
C MET A 131 7.22 -0.44 4.52
N ARG A 132 6.60 -0.62 3.35
CA ARG A 132 7.15 -0.17 2.06
C ARG A 132 7.33 1.36 1.98
N ALA A 133 6.41 2.15 2.54
CA ALA A 133 6.57 3.60 2.58
C ALA A 133 7.80 3.98 3.41
N LEU A 134 7.97 3.36 4.58
CA LEU A 134 9.14 3.56 5.45
C LEU A 134 10.45 3.10 4.81
N GLU A 135 10.45 1.95 4.12
CA GLU A 135 11.61 1.43 3.38
C GLU A 135 12.06 2.40 2.29
N ILE A 136 11.11 2.97 1.54
CA ILE A 136 11.39 3.94 0.47
C ILE A 136 11.98 5.22 1.08
N LEU A 137 11.29 5.81 2.06
CA LEU A 137 11.72 7.04 2.71
C LEU A 137 13.09 6.86 3.37
N GLY A 138 13.27 5.79 4.16
CA GLY A 138 14.53 5.46 4.81
C GLY A 138 15.66 5.07 3.86
N SER A 139 15.37 4.83 2.57
CA SER A 139 16.38 4.60 1.54
C SER A 139 16.83 5.87 0.81
N GLY A 140 16.15 7.00 0.99
CA GLY A 140 16.38 8.20 0.16
C GLY A 140 15.60 8.21 -1.15
N GLY A 141 14.66 7.28 -1.33
CA GLY A 141 13.85 7.18 -2.54
C GLY A 141 12.71 8.20 -2.54
N PHE A 142 12.38 8.74 -3.71
CA PHE A 142 11.18 9.56 -3.88
C PHE A 142 9.92 8.70 -3.75
N LEU A 143 9.17 8.91 -2.67
CA LEU A 143 7.94 8.18 -2.37
C LEU A 143 6.73 8.82 -3.06
N MET A 144 6.05 8.03 -3.89
CA MET A 144 4.69 8.31 -4.33
C MET A 144 3.74 7.27 -3.76
N THR A 145 2.73 7.68 -3.00
CA THR A 145 1.84 6.78 -2.26
C THR A 145 0.38 6.96 -2.64
N ARG A 146 -0.39 5.88 -2.65
CA ARG A 146 -1.84 5.96 -2.88
C ARG A 146 -2.52 6.72 -1.74
N ARG A 147 -3.46 7.62 -2.06
CA ARG A 147 -4.30 8.25 -1.04
C ARG A 147 -5.36 7.26 -0.55
N ILE A 148 -5.52 7.21 0.76
CA ILE A 148 -6.58 6.44 1.43
C ILE A 148 -7.38 7.45 2.25
N GLN A 149 -8.71 7.38 2.18
CA GLN A 149 -9.56 8.25 2.98
C GLN A 149 -9.25 8.06 4.46
N LYS A 150 -9.25 9.15 5.22
CA LYS A 150 -8.76 9.19 6.60
C LYS A 150 -9.47 8.17 7.49
N GLU A 151 -10.76 7.95 7.25
CA GLU A 151 -11.61 7.02 8.00
C GLU A 151 -11.25 5.54 7.73
N HIS A 152 -10.43 5.26 6.71
CA HIS A 152 -10.04 3.92 6.26
C HIS A 152 -8.54 3.68 6.28
N ASP A 153 -7.78 4.72 6.62
CA ASP A 153 -6.33 4.67 6.73
C ASP A 153 -5.96 4.22 8.15
N THR A 154 -5.75 2.92 8.32
CA THR A 154 -5.49 2.32 9.64
C THR A 154 -4.21 2.84 10.32
N ALA A 155 -3.27 3.34 9.52
CA ALA A 155 -2.10 4.06 9.99
C ALA A 155 -1.71 5.07 8.92
N SER A 156 -1.90 6.36 9.24
CA SER A 156 -1.73 7.41 8.25
C SER A 156 -0.30 7.90 8.17
N ILE A 157 0.22 8.01 6.95
CA ILE A 157 1.52 8.62 6.68
C ILE A 157 1.54 10.10 7.09
N LEU A 158 0.37 10.75 7.08
CA LEU A 158 0.20 12.15 7.46
C LEU A 158 0.43 12.40 8.96
N ASP A 159 0.41 11.37 9.80
CA ASP A 159 0.72 11.50 11.23
C ASP A 159 2.21 11.82 11.48
N PHE A 160 3.07 11.56 10.48
CA PHE A 160 4.51 11.68 10.61
C PHE A 160 5.17 12.51 9.50
N PHE A 161 4.56 12.58 8.31
CA PHE A 161 5.11 13.22 7.12
C PHE A 161 4.13 14.21 6.50
N THR A 162 4.67 15.17 5.75
CA THR A 162 3.93 16.25 5.11
C THR A 162 3.86 16.02 3.61
N GLU A 163 2.65 15.96 3.06
CA GLU A 163 2.43 15.86 1.61
C GLU A 163 3.03 17.07 0.87
N GLY A 164 3.72 16.81 -0.24
CA GLY A 164 4.38 17.83 -1.07
C GLY A 164 5.75 18.27 -0.55
N GLU A 165 6.09 17.94 0.70
CA GLU A 165 7.41 18.21 1.30
C GLU A 165 8.24 16.93 1.45
N ASP A 166 7.65 15.86 1.98
CA ASP A 166 8.36 14.62 2.31
C ASP A 166 8.03 13.46 1.35
N PHE A 167 6.84 13.50 0.76
CA PHE A 167 6.31 12.51 -0.17
C PHE A 167 5.17 13.10 -1.00
N VAL A 168 4.65 12.35 -1.97
CA VAL A 168 3.50 12.78 -2.79
C VAL A 168 2.41 11.72 -2.80
N PHE A 169 1.15 12.12 -2.67
CA PHE A 169 0.01 11.24 -2.90
C PHE A 169 -0.35 11.14 -4.39
N PHE A 170 -0.93 10.01 -4.80
CA PHE A 170 -1.77 9.92 -5.98
C PHE A 170 -3.17 9.42 -5.63
N ASP A 171 -4.19 9.95 -6.31
CA ASP A 171 -5.60 9.72 -5.99
C ASP A 171 -6.26 8.62 -6.84
N ASN A 172 -5.77 8.41 -8.06
CA ASN A 172 -6.23 7.39 -9.01
C ASN A 172 -5.16 7.21 -10.12
N GLU A 173 -5.41 6.35 -11.11
CA GLU A 173 -4.43 6.06 -12.16
C GLU A 173 -4.12 7.24 -13.10
N VAL A 174 -5.09 8.12 -13.35
CA VAL A 174 -4.89 9.32 -14.18
C VAL A 174 -3.94 10.27 -13.48
N ASP A 175 -4.23 10.59 -12.22
CA ASP A 175 -3.38 11.43 -11.38
C ASP A 175 -1.99 10.80 -11.16
N LEU A 176 -1.92 9.48 -10.96
CA LEU A 176 -0.67 8.73 -10.89
C LEU A 176 0.17 8.93 -12.17
N LEU A 177 -0.43 8.81 -13.35
CA LEU A 177 0.27 8.98 -14.61
C LEU A 177 0.77 10.42 -14.80
N GLU A 178 -0.07 11.41 -14.49
CA GLU A 178 0.27 12.84 -14.60
C GLU A 178 1.43 13.20 -13.67
N LYS A 179 1.32 12.84 -12.37
CA LYS A 179 2.38 13.05 -11.38
C LYS A 179 3.65 12.27 -11.75
N THR A 180 3.53 11.04 -12.24
CA THR A 180 4.69 10.26 -12.70
C THR A 180 5.43 10.99 -13.81
N ARG A 181 4.71 11.48 -14.85
CA ARG A 181 5.32 12.25 -15.94
C ARG A 181 5.97 13.54 -15.44
N TYR A 182 5.28 14.27 -14.57
CA TYR A 182 5.79 15.50 -13.97
C TYR A 182 7.10 15.25 -13.21
N PHE A 183 7.11 14.33 -12.24
CA PHE A 183 8.30 14.08 -11.42
C PHE A 183 9.43 13.43 -12.21
N LEU A 184 9.16 12.71 -13.30
CA LEU A 184 10.22 12.21 -14.18
C LEU A 184 10.99 13.32 -14.91
N THR A 185 10.35 14.47 -15.18
CA THR A 185 10.98 15.62 -15.85
C THR A 185 11.43 16.73 -14.89
N HIS A 186 11.00 16.71 -13.62
CA HIS A 186 11.34 17.70 -12.60
C HIS A 186 12.25 17.10 -11.52
N GLU A 187 13.50 16.82 -11.88
CA GLU A 187 14.46 16.13 -11.00
C GLU A 187 14.78 16.89 -9.71
N SER A 188 14.97 18.21 -9.77
CA SER A 188 15.37 19.00 -8.60
C SER A 188 14.31 18.94 -7.49
N ILE A 189 13.04 19.24 -7.79
CA ILE A 189 11.97 19.16 -6.77
C ILE A 189 11.76 17.72 -6.28
N ARG A 190 11.90 16.73 -7.16
CA ARG A 190 11.82 15.30 -6.80
C ARG A 190 12.90 14.92 -5.78
N GLN A 191 14.14 15.34 -6.01
CA GLN A 191 15.27 15.09 -5.09
C GLN A 191 15.06 15.82 -3.77
N THR A 192 14.65 17.09 -3.78
CA THR A 192 14.33 17.85 -2.56
C THR A 192 13.30 17.13 -1.70
N ILE A 193 12.20 16.65 -2.30
CA ILE A 193 11.15 15.93 -1.56
C ILE A 193 11.70 14.62 -0.97
N ALA A 194 12.46 13.86 -1.76
CA ALA A 194 13.06 12.60 -1.31
C ALA A 194 14.05 12.80 -0.14
N GLU A 195 14.87 13.85 -0.20
CA GLU A 195 15.83 14.20 0.86
C GLU A 195 15.12 14.63 2.16
N GLN A 196 14.05 15.41 2.07
CA GLN A 196 13.27 15.79 3.25
C GLN A 196 12.58 14.57 3.88
N GLY A 197 11.94 13.74 3.06
CA GLY A 197 11.33 12.49 3.50
C GLY A 197 12.34 11.56 4.18
N TYR A 198 13.53 11.39 3.62
CA TYR A 198 14.61 10.63 4.23
C TYR A 198 15.05 11.21 5.58
N ARG A 199 15.34 12.50 5.63
CA ARG A 199 15.78 13.17 6.86
C ARG A 199 14.75 12.99 7.98
N LYS A 200 13.47 13.18 7.68
CA LYS A 200 12.37 13.01 8.65
C LYS A 200 12.21 11.54 9.06
N ALA A 201 12.33 10.60 8.12
CA ALA A 201 12.29 9.18 8.43
C ALA A 201 13.43 8.76 9.36
N CYS A 202 14.66 9.23 9.15
CA CYS A 202 15.79 8.97 10.04
C CYS A 202 15.58 9.55 11.44
N LEU A 203 15.02 10.76 11.55
CA LEU A 203 14.75 11.42 12.83
C LEU A 203 13.63 10.75 13.62
N THR A 204 12.61 10.21 12.94
CA THR A 204 11.42 9.65 13.58
C THR A 204 11.51 8.13 13.77
N PHE A 205 12.03 7.42 12.77
CA PHE A 205 12.03 5.95 12.68
C PHE A 205 13.44 5.34 12.60
N GLY A 206 14.50 6.14 12.69
CA GLY A 206 15.85 5.62 12.79
C GLY A 206 16.04 4.81 14.08
N TYR A 207 16.92 3.80 14.05
CA TYR A 207 17.13 2.92 15.21
C TYR A 207 17.47 3.69 16.49
N ASP A 208 18.32 4.72 16.40
CA ASP A 208 18.66 5.55 17.55
C ASP A 208 17.45 6.34 18.09
N ALA A 209 16.59 6.84 17.20
CA ALA A 209 15.39 7.56 17.58
C ALA A 209 14.37 6.65 18.26
N LEU A 210 14.12 5.48 17.66
CA LEU A 210 13.24 4.47 18.23
C LEU A 210 13.76 3.94 19.57
N ALA A 211 15.05 3.64 19.66
CA ALA A 211 15.68 3.19 20.91
C ALA A 211 15.53 4.23 22.03
N ARG A 212 15.78 5.52 21.73
CA ARG A 212 15.55 6.60 22.69
C ARG A 212 14.09 6.67 23.16
N ASN A 213 13.14 6.59 22.23
CA ASN A 213 11.71 6.63 22.58
C ASN A 213 11.30 5.45 23.47
N ILE A 214 11.76 4.24 23.15
CA ILE A 214 11.50 3.04 23.96
C ILE A 214 12.11 3.20 25.35
N LEU A 215 13.38 3.61 25.44
CA LEU A 215 14.07 3.79 26.72
C LEU A 215 13.42 4.87 27.59
N ASP A 216 12.94 5.96 27.01
CA ASP A 216 12.23 7.02 27.72
C ASP A 216 10.89 6.51 28.29
N VAL A 217 10.10 5.79 27.49
CA VAL A 217 8.84 5.17 27.96
C VAL A 217 9.09 4.16 29.08
N VAL A 218 10.09 3.29 28.93
CA VAL A 218 10.45 2.30 29.95
C VAL A 218 10.92 3.00 31.22
N SER A 219 11.76 4.04 31.10
CA SER A 219 12.26 4.79 32.27
C SER A 219 11.11 5.46 33.03
N ARG A 220 10.12 6.03 32.34
CA ARG A 220 8.92 6.61 32.96
C ARG A 220 8.02 5.57 33.62
N GLY A 221 7.85 4.39 32.99
CA GLY A 221 7.08 3.29 33.55
C GLY A 221 7.74 2.66 34.80
N VAL A 222 9.07 2.59 34.83
CA VAL A 222 9.84 2.12 35.99
C VAL A 222 9.87 3.17 37.12
N MET A 223 9.81 4.46 36.80
CA MET A 223 9.77 5.55 37.78
C MET A 223 8.39 5.81 38.39
N ASN A 224 7.33 5.11 37.96
CA ASN A 224 5.99 5.26 38.50
C ASN A 224 5.35 3.91 38.94
N PRO A 225 5.92 3.16 39.93
CA PRO A 225 5.42 1.85 40.32
C PRO A 225 4.15 1.88 41.20
N SER A 226 3.65 3.06 41.56
CA SER A 226 2.72 3.26 42.68
C SER A 226 1.46 4.05 42.30
N SER A 227 0.66 3.50 41.38
CA SER A 227 -0.78 3.83 41.31
C SER A 227 -1.72 2.62 41.20
N ASP A 228 -1.22 1.41 40.90
CA ASP A 228 -2.08 0.23 40.68
C ASP A 228 -2.12 -0.77 41.86
N ARG A 229 -1.71 -0.35 43.06
CA ARG A 229 -1.94 -1.13 44.30
C ARG A 229 -2.74 -0.31 45.30
N GLN A 230 -4.02 -0.12 45.02
CA GLN A 230 -5.00 0.13 46.08
C GLN A 230 -6.17 -0.84 45.94
N GLY A 231 -6.36 -1.66 46.98
CA GLY A 231 -7.68 -2.15 47.37
C GLY A 231 -8.07 -3.55 46.93
N VAL A 232 -7.38 -4.58 47.42
CA VAL A 232 -8.08 -5.79 47.88
C VAL A 232 -7.57 -6.09 49.27
N ASP A 233 -8.23 -5.51 50.26
CA ASP A 233 -8.11 -5.93 51.66
C ASP A 233 -9.50 -6.35 52.15
N THR A 234 -9.52 -7.57 52.69
CA THR A 234 -10.57 -8.29 53.45
C THR A 234 -11.87 -8.67 52.76
#